data_AF-A0A5C4LAX9-F1
#
_entry.id   AF-A0A5C4LAX9-F1
#
_cell.length_a   1.000
_cell.length_b   1.000
_cell.length_c   1.000
_cell.angle_alpha   90.00
_cell.angle_beta   90.00
_cell.angle_gamma   90.00
#
_symmetry.space_group_name_H-M   'P 1'
#
loop_
_entity.id
_entity.type
_entity.pdbx_description
1 polymer ?
#
loop_
_entity_poly.entity_id
_entity_poly.type
_entity_poly.pdbx_seq_one_letter_code
_entity_poly.pdbx_strand_id
1 'polypeptide(L)' 'MPRPYEAVADAVRIARAIVMQEGTALAVAARAGDDAAVDAASCDLVSRIAQAILDAENEAMARNLVAADAFPMRRLSA' A
#
# COMPACT_ATOMS: atom_id res chain seq x y z
N MET A 1 -17.60 -12.30 -1.25
CA MET A 1 -16.96 -11.86 -2.51
C MET A 1 -16.21 -10.57 -2.19
N PRO A 2 -14.86 -10.57 -2.17
CA PRO A 2 -14.08 -9.35 -1.99
C PRO A 2 -14.38 -8.37 -3.12
N ARG A 3 -14.52 -7.07 -2.82
CA ARG A 3 -14.86 -6.08 -3.85
C ARG A 3 -13.58 -5.73 -4.62
N PRO A 4 -13.62 -5.68 -5.97
CA PRO A 4 -12.43 -5.51 -6.81
C PRO A 4 -11.65 -4.20 -6.55
N TYR A 5 -12.26 -3.23 -5.86
CA TYR A 5 -11.65 -1.93 -5.56
C TYR A 5 -11.21 -1.77 -4.10
N GLU A 6 -11.40 -2.78 -3.26
CA GLU A 6 -11.15 -2.68 -1.82
C GLU A 6 -9.65 -2.61 -1.50
N ALA A 7 -8.83 -3.37 -2.22
CA ALA A 7 -7.37 -3.35 -2.09
C ALA A 7 -6.78 -1.98 -2.47
N VAL A 8 -7.24 -1.42 -3.60
CA VAL A 8 -6.83 -0.08 -4.05
C VAL A 8 -7.25 0.99 -3.04
N ALA A 9 -8.46 0.88 -2.49
CA ALA A 9 -8.93 1.80 -1.46
C ALA A 9 -8.12 1.72 -0.15
N ASP A 10 -7.65 0.52 0.22
CA ASP A 10 -6.82 0.32 1.40
C ASP A 10 -5.39 0.85 1.18
N ALA A 11 -4.79 0.56 0.03
CA ALA A 11 -3.50 1.12 -0.38
C ALA A 11 -3.51 2.66 -0.34
N VAL A 12 -4.56 3.30 -0.86
CA VAL A 12 -4.73 4.76 -0.80
C VAL A 12 -4.87 5.27 0.65
N ARG A 13 -5.58 4.53 1.51
CA ARG A 13 -5.73 4.88 2.93
C ARG A 13 -4.39 4.82 3.66
N ILE A 14 -3.61 3.77 3.43
CA ILE A 14 -2.27 3.59 4.03
C ILE A 14 -1.32 4.67 3.50
N ALA A 15 -1.29 4.90 2.19
CA ALA A 15 -0.47 5.95 1.58
C ALA A 15 -0.79 7.34 2.18
N ARG A 16 -2.07 7.65 2.38
CA ARG A 16 -2.48 8.90 3.03
C ARG A 16 -1.99 9.00 4.47
N ALA A 17 -2.01 7.90 5.24
CA ALA A 17 -1.49 7.89 6.60
C ALA A 17 0.03 8.16 6.63
N ILE A 18 0.78 7.52 5.73
CA ILE A 18 2.23 7.73 5.57
C ILE A 18 2.52 9.20 5.24
N VAL A 19 1.81 9.79 4.28
CA VAL A 19 1.97 11.21 3.92
C VAL A 19 1.70 12.13 5.12
N MET A 20 0.67 11.85 5.92
CA MET A 20 0.36 12.68 7.10
C MET A 20 1.44 12.56 8.19
N GLN A 21 2.08 11.39 8.30
CA GLN A 21 3.08 11.13 9.33
C GLN A 21 4.46 11.70 8.93
N GLU A 22 4.90 11.41 7.71
CA GLU A 22 6.22 11.79 7.18
C GLU A 22 6.25 13.20 6.58
N GLY A 23 5.09 13.72 6.15
CA GLY A 23 4.97 15.04 5.52
C GLY A 23 5.43 16.18 6.41
N THR A 24 5.44 15.99 7.74
CA THR A 24 5.98 16.97 8.69
C THR A 24 7.50 17.09 8.56
N ALA A 25 8.22 15.98 8.41
CA ALA A 25 9.68 16.00 8.24
C ALA A 25 10.08 16.65 6.92
N LEU A 26 9.37 16.33 5.84
CA LEU A 26 9.55 16.97 4.54
C LEU A 26 9.28 18.47 4.59
N ALA A 27 8.20 18.90 5.26
CA ALA A 27 7.87 20.31 5.42
C ALA A 27 8.91 21.06 6.27
N VAL A 28 9.49 20.42 7.28
CA VAL A 28 10.58 21.00 8.09
C VAL A 28 11.85 21.17 7.26
N ALA A 29 12.25 20.16 6.49
CA ALA A 29 13.41 20.22 5.60
C ALA A 29 13.24 21.33 4.54
N ALA A 30 12.07 21.37 3.89
CA ALA A 30 11.76 22.39 2.89
C ALA A 30 11.79 23.80 3.48
N ARG A 31 11.29 23.98 4.71
CA ARG A 31 11.31 25.28 5.39
C ARG A 31 12.72 25.69 5.82
N ALA A 32 13.59 24.74 6.11
CA ALA A 32 15.00 25.00 6.44
C ALA A 32 15.84 25.38 5.21
N GLY A 33 15.31 25.20 3.99
CA GLY A 33 16.07 25.43 2.75
C GLY A 33 17.20 24.42 2.55
N ASP A 34 17.08 23.24 3.16
CA ASP A 34 18.05 22.15 3.03
C ASP A 34 17.60 21.21 1.90
N ASP A 35 18.01 21.52 0.68
CA ASP A 35 17.64 20.77 -0.52
C ASP A 35 18.06 19.29 -0.44
N ALA A 36 19.19 19.00 0.20
CA ALA A 36 19.65 17.62 0.38
C ALA A 36 18.75 16.84 1.35
N ALA A 37 18.30 17.48 2.44
CA ALA A 37 17.34 16.88 3.36
C ALA A 37 15.95 16.71 2.71
N VAL A 38 15.53 17.64 1.84
CA VAL A 38 14.27 17.53 1.08
C VAL A 38 14.30 16.33 0.15
N ASP A 39 15.38 16.15 -0.61
CA ASP A 39 15.52 15.01 -1.52
C ASP A 39 15.54 13.68 -0.76
N ALA A 40 16.28 13.62 0.35
CA ALA A 40 16.32 12.43 1.20
C ALA A 40 14.94 12.08 1.79
N ALA A 41 14.23 13.08 2.35
CA ALA A 41 12.89 12.90 2.91
C ALA A 41 11.87 12.53 1.82
N SER A 42 11.99 13.09 0.62
CA SER A 42 11.13 12.76 -0.51
C SER A 42 11.35 11.33 -0.99
N CYS A 43 12.61 10.88 -1.09
CA CYS A 43 12.95 9.53 -1.49
C CYS A 43 12.41 8.50 -0.48
N ASP A 44 12.56 8.74 0.82
CA ASP A 44 12.04 7.86 1.87
C ASP A 44 10.49 7.81 1.82
N LEU A 45 9.84 8.97 1.71
CA LEU A 45 8.38 9.07 1.59
C LEU A 45 7.84 8.27 0.40
N VAL A 46 8.41 8.48 -0.78
CA VAL A 46 8.00 7.77 -2.01
C VAL A 46 8.23 6.27 -1.87
N SER A 47 9.38 5.86 -1.33
CA SER A 47 9.72 4.45 -1.14
C SER A 47 8.75 3.75 -0.20
N ARG A 48 8.38 4.38 0.92
CA ARG A 48 7.39 3.83 1.86
C ARG A 48 6.00 3.72 1.26
N ILE A 49 5.57 4.71 0.48
CA ILE A 49 4.28 4.66 -0.23
C ILE A 49 4.28 3.52 -1.25
N ALA A 50 5.34 3.39 -2.04
CA ALA A 50 5.46 2.32 -3.03
C ALA A 50 5.40 0.94 -2.36
N GLN A 51 6.14 0.75 -1.27
CA GLN A 51 6.12 -0.49 -0.50
C GLN A 51 4.72 -0.81 0.05
N ALA A 52 4.04 0.19 0.64
CA ALA A 52 2.69 0.00 1.18
C ALA A 52 1.66 -0.38 0.12
N ILE A 53 1.79 0.14 -1.11
CA ILE A 53 0.92 -0.23 -2.23
C ILE A 53 1.18 -1.69 -2.62
N LEU A 54 2.44 -2.08 -2.81
CA LEU A 54 2.81 -3.46 -3.15
C LEU A 54 2.38 -4.45 -2.08
N ASP A 55 2.50 -4.09 -0.80
CA ASP A 55 2.08 -4.91 0.32
C ASP A 55 0.56 -5.11 0.32
N ALA A 56 -0.22 -4.05 0.08
CA ALA A 56 -1.68 -4.14 -0.03
C ALA A 56 -2.13 -4.99 -1.23
N GLU A 57 -1.42 -4.89 -2.36
CA GLU A 57 -1.67 -5.75 -3.54
C GLU A 57 -1.35 -7.21 -3.25
N ASN A 58 -0.21 -7.49 -2.63
CA ASN A 58 0.19 -8.84 -2.22
C ASN A 58 -0.82 -9.44 -1.23
N GLU A 59 -1.28 -8.67 -0.24
CA GLU A 59 -2.28 -9.15 0.72
C GLU A 59 -3.62 -9.44 0.03
N ALA A 60 -4.06 -8.58 -0.89
CA ALA A 60 -5.26 -8.83 -1.68
C ALA A 60 -5.14 -10.09 -2.54
N MET A 61 -3.97 -10.31 -3.17
CA MET A 61 -3.68 -11.52 -3.94
C MET A 61 -3.70 -12.77 -3.04
N ALA A 62 -3.07 -12.72 -1.87
CA ALA A 62 -3.08 -13.82 -0.91
C ALA A 62 -4.50 -14.15 -0.43
N ARG A 63 -5.33 -13.14 -0.12
CA ARG A 63 -6.74 -13.33 0.24
C ARG A 63 -7.55 -13.97 -0.90
N ASN A 64 -7.30 -13.56 -2.15
CA ASN A 64 -7.96 -14.15 -3.32
C ASN A 64 -7.55 -15.61 -3.56
N LEU A 65 -6.27 -15.95 -3.37
CA LEU A 65 -5.79 -17.33 -3.46
C LEU A 65 -6.44 -18.24 -2.41
N VAL A 66 -6.49 -17.80 -1.15
CA VAL A 66 -7.17 -18.53 -0.07
C VAL A 66 -8.67 -18.68 -0.36
N ALA A 67 -9.33 -17.65 -0.89
CA ALA A 67 -10.73 -17.72 -1.28
C ALA A 67 -10.98 -18.69 -2.45
N ALA A 68 -10.03 -18.84 -3.37
CA ALA A 68 -10.12 -19.79 -4.48
C ALA A 68 -10.00 -21.25 -3.99
N ASP A 69 -9.09 -21.53 -3.05
CA ASP A 69 -8.91 -22.87 -2.46
C ASP A 69 -10.10 -23.31 -1.57
N ALA A 70 -10.85 -22.36 -1.02
CA ALA A 70 -12.03 -22.64 -0.20
C ALA A 70 -13.25 -23.17 -0.98
N PHE A 71 -13.20 -23.20 -2.32
CA PHE A 71 -14.22 -23.86 -3.15
C PHE A 71 -13.74 -25.26 -3.55
N PRO A 72 -14.04 -26.32 -2.78
CA PRO A 72 -13.78 -27.67 -3.26
C PRO A 72 -14.65 -27.89 -4.50
N MET A 73 -14.00 -28.14 -5.65
CA MET A 73 -14.66 -28.67 -6.83
C MET A 73 -15.49 -29.87 -6.40
N ARG A 74 -16.81 -29.69 -6.34
CA ARG A 74 -17.78 -30.74 -6.12
C ARG A 74 -17.56 -31.73 -7.27
N ARG A 75 -16.80 -32.80 -7.01
CA ARG A 75 -16.54 -33.84 -8.00
C ARG A 75 -17.90 -34.31 -8.51
N LEU A 76 -18.18 -34.04 -9.78
CA LEU A 76 -19.29 -34.61 -10.49
C LEU A 76 -18.97 -36.11 -10.63
N SER A 77 -19.50 -36.91 -9.71
CA SER A 77 -19.61 -38.35 -9.89
C SER A 77 -20.69 -38.60 -10.93
N ALA A 78 -20.28 -39.15 -12.07
CA ALA A 78 -21.14 -39.84 -13.03
C ALA A 78 -20.62 -41.27 -13.18
#